data_AF-I6AWR4-F1
#
_entry.id   AF-I6AWR4-F1
#
_cell.length_a   1.000
_cell.length_b   1.000
_cell.length_c   1.000
_cell.angle_alpha   90.00
_cell.angle_beta   90.00
_cell.angle_gamma   90.00
#
_symmetry.space_group_name_H-M   'P 1'
#
loop_
_entity.id
_entity.type
_entity.pdbx_description
1 polymer ?
#
loop_
_entity_poly.entity_id
_entity_poly.type
_entity_poly.pdbx_seq_one_letter_code
_entity_poly.pdbx_strand_id
1 'polypeptide(L)'
;MNTAEIKNIFTYHPPAFGQGHRYDAIRAGGQQLALLISEATPRSGEQVIAIRKVQEAVQMACAAIACNEPDATQVQPAPHTPGDDAITS
;
A
#
# COMPACT_ATOMS: atom_id res chain seq x y z
N MET A 1 15.25 -12.71 8.99
CA MET A 1 13.81 -12.97 9.12
C MET A 1 13.57 -13.79 10.38
N ASN A 2 12.91 -13.22 11.38
CA ASN A 2 12.57 -13.85 12.64
C ASN A 2 11.10 -14.29 12.65
N THR A 3 10.69 -15.04 13.68
CA THR A 3 9.32 -15.58 13.79
C THR A 3 8.24 -14.49 13.79
N ALA A 4 8.51 -13.31 14.35
CA ALA A 4 7.55 -12.19 14.36
C ALA A 4 7.39 -11.58 12.96
N GLU A 5 8.48 -11.37 12.23
CA GLU A 5 8.46 -10.90 10.84
C GLU A 5 7.72 -11.86 9.90
N ILE A 6 7.92 -13.17 10.08
CA ILE A 6 7.17 -14.19 9.33
C ILE A 6 5.67 -14.07 9.63
N LYS A 7 5.26 -14.06 10.91
CA LYS A 7 3.85 -13.91 11.28
C LYS A 7 3.22 -12.65 10.71
N ASN A 8 3.96 -11.55 10.73
CA ASN A 8 3.52 -10.27 10.19
C ASN A 8 3.21 -10.36 8.69
N ILE A 9 4.06 -11.02 7.89
CA ILE A 9 3.82 -11.23 6.45
C ILE A 9 2.54 -12.04 6.18
N PHE A 10 2.21 -13.00 7.05
CA PHE A 10 1.02 -13.85 6.91
C PHE A 10 -0.21 -13.34 7.69
N THR A 11 -0.19 -12.10 8.16
CA THR A 11 -1.32 -11.47 8.85
C THR A 11 -2.12 -10.60 7.88
N TYR A 12 -3.44 -10.52 8.07
CA TYR A 12 -4.28 -9.59 7.33
C TYR A 12 -4.03 -8.16 7.82
N HIS A 13 -3.59 -7.29 6.91
CA HIS A 13 -3.37 -5.87 7.16
C HIS A 13 -4.52 -5.07 6.54
N PRO A 14 -5.51 -4.60 7.32
CA PRO A 14 -6.56 -3.75 6.80
C PRO A 14 -5.96 -2.42 6.26
N PRO A 15 -6.48 -1.87 5.16
CA PRO A 15 -5.98 -0.60 4.65
C PRO A 15 -6.26 0.53 5.64
N ALA A 16 -5.20 1.04 6.27
CA ALA A 16 -5.29 2.20 7.16
C ALA A 16 -5.62 3.49 6.40
N PHE A 17 -6.19 4.48 7.09
CA PHE A 17 -6.61 5.75 6.49
C PHE A 17 -5.42 6.45 5.80
N GLY A 18 -5.57 6.82 4.53
CA GLY A 18 -4.51 7.45 3.72
C GLY A 18 -3.57 6.49 2.98
N GLN A 19 -3.57 5.18 3.30
CA GLN A 19 -2.75 4.19 2.59
C GLN A 19 -3.19 3.97 1.14
N GLY A 20 -4.50 4.06 0.88
CA GLY A 20 -5.10 3.83 -0.43
C GLY A 20 -4.45 4.62 -1.56
N HIS A 21 -4.19 5.92 -1.34
CA HIS A 21 -3.59 6.79 -2.35
C HIS A 21 -2.21 6.30 -2.82
N ARG A 22 -1.40 5.73 -1.92
CA ARG A 22 -0.09 5.19 -2.29
C ARG A 22 -0.19 3.87 -3.03
N TYR A 23 -1.12 3.00 -2.64
CA TYR A 23 -1.41 1.78 -3.41
C TYR A 23 -1.81 2.13 -4.84
N ASP A 24 -2.69 3.11 -5.00
CA ASP A 24 -3.18 3.52 -6.31
C ASP A 24 -2.06 4.14 -7.15
N ALA A 25 -1.22 5.00 -6.57
CA ALA A 25 -0.06 5.57 -7.26
C ALA A 25 0.93 4.50 -7.73
N ILE A 26 1.27 3.52 -6.88
CA ILE A 26 2.19 2.43 -7.23
C ILE A 26 1.59 1.55 -8.33
N ARG A 27 0.30 1.19 -8.23
CA ARG A 27 -0.39 0.37 -9.24
C ARG A 27 -0.48 1.11 -10.58
N ALA A 28 -0.80 2.39 -10.57
CA ALA A 28 -0.85 3.22 -11.78
C ALA A 28 0.52 3.29 -12.47
N GLY A 29 1.60 3.53 -11.71
CA GLY A 29 2.96 3.56 -12.26
C GLY A 29 3.38 2.20 -12.86
N GLY A 30 3.07 1.10 -12.17
CA GLY A 30 3.33 -0.24 -12.70
C GLY A 30 2.53 -0.56 -13.96
N GLN A 31 1.25 -0.15 -14.02
CA GLN A 31 0.43 -0.31 -15.21
C GLN A 31 1.01 0.48 -16.40
N GLN A 32 1.42 1.72 -16.19
CA GLN A 32 2.03 2.55 -17.24
C GLN A 32 3.32 1.92 -17.77
N LEU A 33 4.19 1.41 -16.90
CA LEU A 33 5.41 0.74 -17.33
C LEU A 33 5.13 -0.56 -18.09
N ALA A 34 4.15 -1.35 -17.64
CA ALA A 34 3.76 -2.59 -18.33
C ALA A 34 3.21 -2.30 -19.74
N LEU A 35 2.41 -1.25 -19.90
CA LEU A 35 1.92 -0.79 -21.21
C LEU A 35 3.08 -0.35 -22.11
N LEU A 36 4.00 0.46 -21.58
CA LEU A 36 5.19 0.88 -22.33
C LEU A 36 6.03 -0.32 -22.80
N ILE A 37 6.24 -1.33 -21.96
CA ILE A 37 6.94 -2.57 -22.35
C ILE A 37 6.17 -3.27 -23.48
N SER A 38 4.85 -3.39 -23.36
CA SER A 38 4.02 -4.04 -24.37
C SER A 38 4.07 -3.31 -25.72
N GLU A 39 4.16 -1.99 -25.72
CA GLU A 39 4.18 -1.15 -26.92
C GLU A 39 5.58 -1.06 -27.55
N ALA A 40 6.62 -1.01 -26.73
CA ALA A 40 8.00 -0.83 -27.18
C ALA A 40 8.73 -2.13 -27.54
N THR A 41 8.10 -3.30 -27.34
CA THR A 41 8.71 -4.61 -27.62
C THR A 41 7.80 -5.49 -28.47
N PRO A 42 8.35 -6.37 -29.33
CA PRO A 42 7.54 -7.37 -30.01
C PRO A 42 6.99 -8.38 -29.02
N ARG A 43 5.86 -9.00 -29.36
CA ARG A 43 5.28 -10.06 -28.55
C ARG A 43 6.24 -11.25 -28.45
N SER A 44 6.76 -11.51 -27.25
CA SER A 44 7.70 -12.59 -26.97
C SER A 44 7.58 -13.11 -25.53
N GLY A 45 8.33 -14.17 -25.21
CA GLY A 45 8.41 -14.67 -23.84
C GLY A 45 9.05 -13.67 -22.88
N GLU A 46 10.05 -12.93 -23.34
CA GLU A 46 10.75 -11.88 -22.59
C GLU A 46 9.79 -10.73 -22.26
N GLN A 47 8.94 -10.32 -23.20
CA GLN A 47 7.91 -9.32 -22.95
C GLN A 47 6.97 -9.75 -21.82
N VAL A 48 6.49 -11.01 -21.86
CA VAL A 48 5.63 -11.56 -20.81
C VAL A 48 6.35 -11.58 -19.46
N ILE A 49 7.60 -12.04 -19.42
CA ILE A 49 8.41 -12.07 -18.20
C ILE A 49 8.60 -10.66 -17.63
N ALA A 50 8.92 -9.68 -18.47
CA ALA A 50 9.11 -8.30 -18.05
C ALA A 50 7.83 -7.71 -17.44
N ILE A 51 6.69 -7.89 -18.08
CA ILE A 51 5.38 -7.45 -17.55
C ILE A 51 5.07 -8.16 -16.22
N ARG A 52 5.34 -9.47 -16.10
CA ARG A 52 5.16 -10.21 -14.84
C ARG A 52 6.06 -9.72 -13.72
N LYS A 53 7.30 -9.32 -14.05
CA LYS A 53 8.23 -8.73 -13.07
C LYS A 53 7.76 -7.36 -12.57
N VAL A 54 7.19 -6.53 -13.45
CA VAL A 54 6.53 -5.28 -13.03
C VAL A 54 5.36 -5.57 -12.09
N GLN A 55 4.52 -6.54 -12.44
CA GLN A 55 3.40 -6.97 -11.59
C GLN A 55 3.87 -7.49 -10.21
N GLU A 56 4.96 -8.27 -10.15
CA GLU A 56 5.57 -8.76 -8.91
C GLU A 56 6.10 -7.59 -8.06
N ALA A 57 6.82 -6.66 -8.68
CA ALA A 57 7.35 -5.47 -8.02
C ALA A 57 6.24 -4.61 -7.39
N VAL A 58 5.14 -4.38 -8.11
CA VAL A 58 3.96 -3.65 -7.60
C VAL A 58 3.36 -4.33 -6.39
N GLN A 59 3.18 -5.66 -6.44
CA GLN A 59 2.63 -6.43 -5.33
C GLN A 59 3.53 -6.35 -4.09
N MET A 60 4.84 -6.51 -4.28
CA MET A 60 5.81 -6.42 -3.20
C MET A 60 5.89 -5.01 -2.59
N ALA A 61 5.76 -3.96 -3.40
CA ALA A 61 5.72 -2.59 -2.90
C ALA A 61 4.44 -2.32 -2.08
N CYS A 62 3.27 -2.81 -2.53
CA CYS A 62 2.04 -2.74 -1.75
C CYS A 62 2.16 -3.52 -0.43
N ALA A 63 2.74 -4.73 -0.47
CA ALA A 63 2.98 -5.54 0.71
C ALA A 63 3.97 -4.87 1.67
N ALA A 64 4.97 -4.15 1.16
CA ALA A 64 5.91 -3.40 2.00
C ALA A 64 5.20 -2.32 2.81
N ILE A 65 4.25 -1.60 2.21
CA ILE A 65 3.41 -0.64 2.93
C ILE A 65 2.52 -1.37 3.96
N ALA A 66 1.82 -2.42 3.53
CA ALA A 66 0.87 -3.13 4.37
C ALA A 66 1.55 -3.78 5.60
N CYS A 67 2.72 -4.39 5.43
CA CYS A 67 3.38 -5.13 6.49
C CYS A 67 4.27 -4.25 7.38
N ASN A 68 4.79 -3.12 6.90
CA ASN A 68 5.83 -2.38 7.64
C ASN A 68 5.38 -1.02 8.18
N GLU A 69 4.14 -0.59 7.88
CA GLU A 69 3.61 0.64 8.43
C GLU A 69 2.66 0.38 9.60
N PRO A 70 2.70 1.21 10.65
CA PRO A 70 1.77 1.08 11.76
C PRO A 70 0.34 1.34 11.29
N ASP A 71 -0.59 0.49 11.71
CA ASP A 71 -2.02 0.73 11.55
C ASP A 71 -2.36 2.12 12.09
N ALA A 72 -2.82 3.03 11.21
CA ALA A 72 -3.18 4.40 11.58
C ALA A 72 -4.35 4.47 12.58
N THR A 73 -4.93 3.34 12.95
CA THR A 73 -5.90 3.14 14.04
C THR A 73 -5.34 3.39 15.44
N GLN A 74 -4.10 3.85 15.59
CA GLN A 74 -3.49 4.21 16.89
C GLN A 74 -3.23 5.71 17.08
N VAL A 75 -3.74 6.59 16.22
CA VAL A 75 -3.92 8.00 16.60
C VAL A 75 -5.37 8.19 17.01
N GLN A 76 -5.65 7.97 18.29
CA GLN A 76 -6.86 8.48 18.91
C GLN A 76 -6.96 9.97 18.56
N PRO A 77 -8.08 10.50 18.00
CA PRO A 77 -8.27 11.94 18.01
C PRO A 77 -8.16 12.38 19.48
N ALA A 78 -7.41 13.46 19.71
CA ALA A 78 -7.13 13.98 21.05
C ALA A 78 -8.37 13.85 21.95
N PRO A 79 -8.23 13.43 23.22
CA PRO A 79 -9.38 13.25 24.10
C PRO A 79 -10.25 14.49 23.99
N HIS A 80 -11.52 14.31 23.60
CA HIS A 80 -12.48 15.40 23.72
C HIS A 80 -12.33 15.89 25.16
N THR A 81 -12.09 17.18 25.33
CA THR A 81 -12.14 17.77 26.66
C THR A 81 -13.60 18.17 26.81
N PRO A 82 -14.43 17.45 27.60
CA PRO A 82 -15.73 17.98 27.94
C PRO A 82 -15.47 19.14 28.91
N GLY A 83 -15.36 20.35 28.36
CA GLY A 83 -14.95 21.52 29.12
C GLY A 83 -15.45 22.86 28.62
N ASP A 84 -15.82 22.98 27.34
CA ASP A 84 -16.22 24.27 26.76
C ASP A 84 -17.73 24.39 26.47
N ASP A 85 -18.56 23.51 27.04
CA ASP A 85 -20.03 23.70 27.08
C ASP A 85 -20.46 24.56 28.28
N ALA A 86 -19.72 25.64 28.53
CA ALA A 86 -20.08 26.66 29.51
C ALA A 86 -20.07 28.05 28.86
N ILE A 87 -20.98 28.27 27.90
CA ILE A 87 -21.51 29.61 27.64
C ILE A 87 -23.03 29.58 27.80
N THR A 88 -23.52 30.52 28.60
CA THR A 88 -24.88 31.12 28.61
C THR A 88 -25.85 30.64 29.69
N SER A 89 -25.83 31.29 30.85
CA SER A 89 -26.91 32.19 31.33
C SER A 89 -26.52 32.85 32.65
#